data_AF-A0A174FCE2-F1
#
_entry.id   AF-A0A174FCE2-F1
#
_cell.length_a   1.000
_cell.length_b   1.000
_cell.length_c   1.000
_cell.angle_alpha   90.00
_cell.angle_beta   90.00
_cell.angle_gamma   90.00
#
_symmetry.space_group_name_H-M   'P 1'
#
loop_
_entity.id
_entity.type
_entity.pdbx_description
1 polymer ?
#
loop_
_entity_poly.entity_id
_entity_poly.type
_entity_poly.pdbx_seq_one_letter_code
_entity_poly.pdbx_strand_id
1 'polypeptide(L)'
;MAEKTQVYHFAPGMPYIPPKDFRLVRAKWESPQLYINGLPAFFHLHLQREDGYYSYAQIFCRPVVNNKQLNIRQIGYVNTSDIGKSLEKMADFHQYQEYFLTANSFSTPKERKKKNLYTIQNIVLDIDIHSAKRDRGIFIQRLDAVLYLAFKDETFPLPVPNTVVYTGRGIQLWWAVCPFSAKELLYVYHDLVRYFASEITKRINEDKELKKHVIVDAAASKKESGLFRMPGTWNAKSRTFGSFRILHENKFDAVFLFFDHHPKTGKPFIKYKNKRKNRFRDYGKYMEEKIRHLIKVRREEGLDENGFRDLYCLIVYCAYLSSGTADEIAWAKTIGLNESFQRPLPEKELRSYMSSATEKKYRFTFEKVIEYLDIDEKEQETICLKPAGVRKKEREMAKKQAEENRKRRKEEKEKKKLRVLELLMKGYTQQKIAGIIGCTQSTVSKVIKESGIKCKKGRRKIIESAKVICQTIHTKKEEKQKAKVHKEMEHLLETNPEFCTTMDKLNELKKKRERYRKEKEELNERRKNAGMEPDFCSTV
;
A
#
# COMPACT_ATOMS: atom_id res chain seq x y z
N MET A 1 -36.66 34.46 10.19
CA MET A 1 -35.79 35.58 10.57
C MET A 1 -34.36 35.10 10.42
N ALA A 2 -33.54 35.78 9.61
CA ALA A 2 -32.17 35.36 9.32
C ALA A 2 -31.28 35.57 10.57
N GLU A 3 -30.79 34.49 11.16
CA GLU A 3 -29.79 34.57 12.22
C GLU A 3 -28.47 35.05 11.61
N LYS A 4 -28.10 36.28 11.98
CA LYS A 4 -26.84 36.90 11.59
C LYS A 4 -25.69 36.03 12.12
N THR A 5 -24.86 35.53 11.20
CA THR A 5 -23.58 34.89 11.48
C THR A 5 -22.73 35.81 12.35
N GLN A 6 -22.60 35.50 13.64
CA GLN A 6 -21.77 36.27 14.56
C GLN A 6 -20.30 35.91 14.28
N VAL A 7 -19.59 36.80 13.59
CA VAL A 7 -18.15 36.71 13.40
C VAL A 7 -17.46 37.13 14.70
N TYR A 8 -16.77 36.20 15.36
CA TYR A 8 -16.06 36.46 16.62
C TYR A 8 -14.64 36.98 16.35
N HIS A 9 -14.40 38.25 16.65
CA HIS A 9 -13.07 38.86 16.60
C HIS A 9 -12.38 38.77 17.97
N PHE A 10 -11.22 38.09 18.02
CA PHE A 10 -10.30 38.13 19.16
C PHE A 10 -9.23 39.20 18.93
N ALA A 11 -9.07 40.14 19.87
CA ALA A 11 -8.07 41.20 19.79
C ALA A 11 -6.64 40.62 19.78
N PRO A 12 -5.74 41.05 18.88
CA PRO A 12 -4.35 40.58 18.86
C PRO A 12 -3.54 41.21 20.01
N GLY A 13 -2.75 40.40 20.74
CA GLY A 13 -1.63 40.89 21.54
C GLY A 13 -1.74 40.88 23.07
N MET A 14 -2.75 40.26 23.67
CA MET A 14 -2.82 40.09 25.13
C MET A 14 -2.61 38.61 25.54
N PRO A 15 -1.52 38.24 26.23
CA PRO A 15 -1.35 36.90 26.81
C PRO A 15 -2.07 36.80 28.17
N TYR A 16 -3.35 37.19 28.20
CA TYR A 16 -4.19 37.11 29.39
C TYR A 16 -5.64 36.88 28.96
N ILE A 17 -6.15 35.66 29.13
CA ILE A 17 -7.59 35.40 29.12
C ILE A 17 -8.10 35.91 30.48
N PRO A 18 -9.02 36.89 30.54
CA PRO A 18 -9.56 37.30 31.83
C PRO A 18 -10.19 36.09 32.50
N PRO A 19 -10.13 35.94 33.83
CA PRO A 19 -10.85 34.93 34.62
C PRO A 19 -12.39 34.91 34.41
N LYS A 20 -12.92 35.71 33.48
CA LYS A 20 -14.34 36.00 33.25
C LYS A 20 -14.75 35.92 31.76
N ASP A 21 -14.04 35.20 30.88
CA ASP A 21 -14.69 34.76 29.63
C ASP A 21 -15.56 33.53 29.91
N PHE A 22 -16.76 33.81 30.42
CA PHE A 22 -17.73 32.79 30.83
C PHE A 22 -18.13 31.82 29.70
N ARG A 23 -17.88 32.14 28.43
CA ARG A 23 -18.22 31.28 27.28
C ARG A 23 -17.25 30.11 27.12
N LEU A 24 -15.95 30.35 27.26
CA LEU A 24 -14.93 29.29 27.23
C LEU A 24 -14.95 28.43 28.50
N VAL A 25 -15.26 29.03 29.65
CA VAL A 25 -15.42 28.29 30.93
C VAL A 25 -16.66 27.39 30.93
N ARG A 26 -17.72 27.78 30.19
CA ARG A 26 -18.98 27.02 30.04
C ARG A 26 -18.99 26.05 28.86
N ALA A 27 -18.11 26.23 27.87
CA ALA A 27 -17.95 25.32 26.73
C ALA A 27 -17.27 24.02 27.19
N LYS A 28 -18.06 23.13 27.77
CA LYS A 28 -17.63 21.79 28.17
C LYS A 28 -18.40 20.78 27.36
N TRP A 29 -17.71 19.72 26.95
CA TRP A 29 -18.36 18.50 26.52
C TRP A 29 -19.27 18.00 27.64
N GLU A 30 -20.58 18.21 27.47
CA GLU A 30 -21.61 17.67 28.35
C GLU A 30 -21.67 16.17 28.08
N SER A 31 -21.15 15.39 29.01
CA SER A 31 -21.41 13.95 29.09
C SER A 31 -22.03 13.70 30.46
N PRO A 32 -23.11 12.91 30.56
CA PRO A 32 -23.68 12.53 31.85
C PRO A 32 -22.69 11.81 32.77
N GLN A 33 -21.61 11.21 32.23
CA GLN A 33 -20.67 10.39 32.98
C GLN A 33 -19.21 10.71 32.62
N LEU A 34 -18.48 11.29 33.57
CA LEU A 34 -17.03 11.40 33.52
C LEU A 34 -16.42 10.05 33.93
N TYR A 35 -15.92 9.28 32.97
CA TYR A 35 -15.39 7.95 33.26
C TYR A 35 -13.88 8.00 33.58
N ILE A 36 -13.54 7.93 34.87
CA ILE A 36 -12.16 7.70 35.30
C ILE A 36 -11.77 6.21 35.10
N ASN A 37 -12.75 5.29 35.07
CA ASN A 37 -12.59 3.84 34.87
C ASN A 37 -13.31 3.28 33.61
N GLY A 38 -13.62 4.12 32.62
CA GLY A 38 -14.42 3.73 31.44
C GLY A 38 -13.64 3.06 30.31
N LEU A 39 -12.41 2.62 30.58
CA LEU A 39 -11.54 2.04 29.55
C LEU A 39 -12.19 0.79 28.89
N PRO A 40 -12.89 -0.10 29.63
CA PRO A 40 -13.70 -1.14 29.01
C PRO A 40 -14.76 -0.59 28.05
N ALA A 41 -15.52 0.45 28.44
CA ALA A 41 -16.53 1.07 27.60
C ALA A 41 -15.92 1.66 26.31
N PHE A 42 -14.74 2.28 26.42
CA PHE A 42 -13.98 2.73 25.24
C PHE A 42 -13.64 1.55 24.31
N PHE A 43 -13.15 0.43 24.85
CA PHE A 43 -12.83 -0.76 24.05
C PHE A 43 -14.07 -1.37 23.39
N HIS A 44 -15.19 -1.44 24.11
CA HIS A 44 -16.46 -1.91 23.57
C HIS A 44 -16.92 -1.03 22.39
N LEU A 45 -16.96 0.29 22.60
CA LEU A 45 -17.38 1.23 21.56
C LEU A 45 -16.48 1.16 20.32
N HIS A 46 -15.16 1.24 20.51
CA HIS A 46 -14.24 1.43 19.39
C HIS A 46 -13.80 0.12 18.72
N LEU A 47 -13.80 -1.02 19.42
CA LEU A 47 -13.22 -2.25 18.88
C LEU A 47 -14.21 -3.42 18.77
N GLN A 48 -15.30 -3.44 19.54
CA GLN A 48 -16.25 -4.55 19.48
C GLN A 48 -16.94 -4.63 18.12
N ARG A 49 -17.14 -5.86 17.66
CA ARG A 49 -17.89 -6.20 16.46
C ARG A 49 -19.11 -7.03 16.80
N GLU A 50 -20.20 -6.71 16.12
CA GLU A 50 -21.49 -7.39 16.25
C GLU A 50 -21.90 -8.11 14.96
N ASP A 51 -21.09 -7.99 13.90
CA ASP A 51 -21.38 -8.52 12.57
C ASP A 51 -20.92 -9.97 12.35
N GLY A 52 -20.64 -10.70 13.45
CA GLY A 52 -20.19 -12.10 13.42
C GLY A 52 -18.75 -12.31 12.96
N TYR A 53 -18.03 -11.25 12.59
CA TYR A 53 -16.60 -11.31 12.27
C TYR A 53 -15.74 -10.91 13.47
N TYR A 54 -14.53 -11.46 13.54
CA TYR A 54 -13.57 -11.14 14.58
C TYR A 54 -12.21 -10.77 14.00
N SER A 55 -11.42 -10.10 14.82
CA SER A 55 -10.12 -9.53 14.48
C SER A 55 -9.38 -9.15 15.75
N TYR A 56 -8.14 -8.68 15.61
CA TYR A 56 -7.27 -8.41 16.75
C TYR A 56 -6.75 -6.99 16.72
N ALA A 57 -7.09 -6.19 17.72
CA ALA A 57 -6.46 -4.90 17.96
C ALA A 57 -5.27 -5.08 18.91
N GLN A 58 -4.15 -4.45 18.63
CA GLN A 58 -2.92 -4.74 19.34
C GLN A 58 -2.61 -3.68 20.39
N ILE A 59 -2.12 -4.15 21.55
CA ILE A 59 -1.78 -3.31 22.70
C ILE A 59 -0.27 -3.34 22.91
N PHE A 60 0.30 -2.16 23.15
CA PHE A 60 1.72 -1.94 23.29
C PHE A 60 2.02 -1.16 24.57
N CYS A 61 3.21 -1.40 25.10
CA CYS A 61 3.76 -0.64 26.20
C CYS A 61 5.16 -0.15 25.84
N ARG A 62 5.54 1.02 26.35
CA ARG A 62 6.94 1.44 26.47
C ARG A 62 7.41 1.21 27.92
N PRO A 63 8.03 0.07 28.22
CA PRO A 63 8.45 -0.23 29.58
C PRO A 63 9.61 0.66 30.01
N VAL A 64 9.65 0.95 31.31
CA VAL A 64 10.76 1.61 31.98
C VAL A 64 11.43 0.58 32.89
N VAL A 65 12.71 0.31 32.67
CA VAL A 65 13.51 -0.63 33.47
C VAL A 65 14.75 0.12 33.93
N ASN A 66 15.03 0.11 35.24
CA ASN A 66 16.17 0.82 35.85
C ASN A 66 16.27 2.29 35.41
N ASN A 67 15.14 3.01 35.45
CA ASN A 67 14.99 4.40 34.97
C ASN A 67 15.35 4.65 33.50
N LYS A 68 15.51 3.60 32.67
CA LYS A 68 15.72 3.72 31.23
C LYS A 68 14.46 3.34 30.46
N GLN A 69 14.06 4.21 29.53
CA GLN A 69 12.97 3.92 28.59
C GLN A 69 13.45 2.95 27.52
N LEU A 70 12.76 1.82 27.38
CA LEU A 70 13.01 0.86 26.31
C LEU A 70 12.18 1.18 25.06
N ASN A 71 12.43 0.44 23.98
CA ASN A 71 11.59 0.50 22.78
C ASN A 71 10.15 0.03 23.08
N ILE A 72 9.19 0.57 22.32
CA ILE A 72 7.79 0.14 22.39
C ILE A 72 7.70 -1.34 21.99
N ARG A 73 7.03 -2.16 22.79
CA ARG A 73 6.82 -3.60 22.56
C ARG A 73 5.35 -3.95 22.66
N GLN A 74 4.93 -4.95 21.88
CA GLN A 74 3.58 -5.51 21.99
C GLN A 74 3.49 -6.29 23.31
N ILE A 75 2.46 -6.01 24.10
CA ILE A 75 2.20 -6.69 25.37
C ILE A 75 0.96 -7.58 25.33
N GLY A 76 0.10 -7.39 24.33
CA GLY A 76 -1.13 -8.15 24.18
C GLY A 76 -1.94 -7.75 22.96
N TYR A 77 -3.17 -8.24 22.91
CA TYR A 77 -4.14 -7.90 21.88
C TYR A 77 -5.55 -8.10 22.41
N VAL A 78 -6.48 -7.28 21.92
CA VAL A 78 -7.91 -7.37 22.20
C VAL A 78 -8.58 -8.13 21.05
N ASN A 79 -9.29 -9.21 21.36
CA ASN A 79 -10.15 -9.89 20.40
C ASN A 79 -11.46 -9.11 20.26
N THR A 80 -11.77 -8.64 19.05
CA THR A 80 -12.94 -7.81 18.79
C THR A 80 -14.29 -8.52 18.97
N SER A 81 -14.31 -9.86 19.07
CA SER A 81 -15.53 -10.61 19.40
C SER A 81 -15.76 -10.79 20.90
N ASP A 82 -14.73 -10.60 21.72
CA ASP A 82 -14.82 -10.82 23.18
C ASP A 82 -13.84 -9.88 23.89
N ILE A 83 -14.30 -8.63 24.03
CA ILE A 83 -13.54 -7.56 24.68
C ILE A 83 -13.32 -7.88 26.15
N GLY A 84 -14.37 -8.31 26.87
CA GLY A 84 -14.33 -8.59 28.30
C GLY A 84 -13.24 -9.59 28.67
N LYS A 85 -13.26 -10.80 28.07
CA LYS A 85 -12.22 -11.81 28.31
C LYS A 85 -10.83 -11.36 27.89
N SER A 86 -10.73 -10.49 26.88
CA SER A 86 -9.44 -9.95 26.46
C SER A 86 -8.86 -9.02 27.51
N LEU A 87 -9.69 -8.16 28.11
CA LEU A 87 -9.26 -7.19 29.12
C LEU A 87 -8.97 -7.85 30.47
N GLU A 88 -9.73 -8.86 30.87
CA GLU A 88 -9.46 -9.66 32.09
C GLU A 88 -8.06 -10.28 32.09
N LYS A 89 -7.55 -10.64 30.90
CA LYS A 89 -6.22 -11.24 30.73
C LYS A 89 -5.09 -10.21 30.65
N MET A 90 -5.42 -8.91 30.57
CA MET A 90 -4.42 -7.85 30.45
C MET A 90 -4.07 -7.26 31.81
N ALA A 91 -2.82 -6.80 31.91
CA ALA A 91 -2.30 -6.16 33.12
C ALA A 91 -3.06 -4.87 33.47
N ASP A 92 -2.95 -4.46 34.73
CA ASP A 92 -3.41 -3.15 35.19
C ASP A 92 -2.69 -2.01 34.44
N PHE A 93 -3.48 -1.19 33.75
CA PHE A 93 -3.00 -0.05 32.95
C PHE A 93 -2.82 1.24 33.74
N HIS A 94 -3.06 1.23 35.06
CA HIS A 94 -2.86 2.38 35.95
C HIS A 94 -1.39 2.59 36.37
N GLN A 95 -0.49 1.74 35.88
CA GLN A 95 0.95 1.89 36.11
C GLN A 95 1.50 3.15 35.43
N TYR A 96 2.59 3.71 35.97
CA TYR A 96 3.33 4.86 35.41
C TYR A 96 4.12 4.48 34.13
N GLN A 97 3.46 3.84 33.17
CA GLN A 97 4.00 3.38 31.89
C GLN A 97 3.20 3.97 30.72
N GLU A 98 3.87 4.16 29.58
CA GLU A 98 3.18 4.63 28.38
C GLU A 98 2.57 3.45 27.63
N TYR A 99 1.24 3.43 27.54
CA TYR A 99 0.51 2.42 26.79
C TYR A 99 -0.05 2.98 25.48
N PHE A 100 -0.11 2.12 24.47
CA PHE A 100 -0.59 2.46 23.14
C PHE A 100 -1.47 1.34 22.59
N LEU A 101 -2.40 1.71 21.72
CA LEU A 101 -3.22 0.76 20.98
C LEU A 101 -3.25 1.09 19.49
N THR A 102 -3.58 0.09 18.68
CA THR A 102 -3.95 0.30 17.28
C THR A 102 -5.42 0.70 17.17
N ALA A 103 -5.71 1.73 16.37
CA ALA A 103 -7.09 2.15 16.12
C ALA A 103 -7.90 1.15 15.28
N ASN A 104 -7.22 0.34 14.47
CA ASN A 104 -7.83 -0.61 13.56
C ASN A 104 -7.27 -2.02 13.81
N SER A 105 -8.01 -3.03 13.37
CA SER A 105 -7.76 -4.42 13.74
C SER A 105 -7.12 -5.24 12.62
N PHE A 106 -6.42 -6.29 13.03
CA PHE A 106 -5.61 -7.15 12.19
C PHE A 106 -6.19 -8.57 12.14
N SER A 107 -5.86 -9.31 11.08
CA SER A 107 -6.29 -10.70 10.89
C SER A 107 -5.50 -11.68 11.78
N THR A 108 -4.45 -11.22 12.43
CA THR A 108 -3.61 -12.02 13.32
C THR A 108 -3.22 -11.21 14.55
N PRO A 109 -3.19 -11.83 15.74
CA PRO A 109 -2.77 -11.15 16.96
C PRO A 109 -1.25 -10.91 17.00
N LYS A 110 -0.47 -11.64 16.19
CA LYS A 110 0.99 -11.74 16.36
C LYS A 110 1.79 -10.54 15.84
N GLU A 111 1.31 -9.86 14.79
CA GLU A 111 2.15 -8.90 14.06
C GLU A 111 1.38 -7.69 13.52
N ARG A 112 1.86 -6.48 13.85
CA ARG A 112 1.42 -5.19 13.30
C ARG A 112 1.99 -4.93 11.91
N LYS A 113 1.55 -5.67 10.89
CA LYS A 113 1.97 -5.44 9.49
C LYS A 113 0.80 -4.95 8.65
N LYS A 114 1.07 -4.01 7.74
CA LYS A 114 0.05 -3.48 6.79
C LYS A 114 -0.67 -4.60 6.03
N LYS A 115 0.04 -5.67 5.65
CA LYS A 115 -0.55 -6.85 4.98
C LYS A 115 -1.58 -7.61 5.83
N ASN A 116 -1.50 -7.48 7.15
CA ASN A 116 -2.39 -8.13 8.11
C ASN A 116 -3.51 -7.20 8.54
N LEU A 117 -3.51 -5.92 8.13
CA LEU A 117 -4.59 -5.00 8.44
C LEU A 117 -5.87 -5.54 7.80
N TYR A 118 -6.89 -5.74 8.63
CA TYR A 118 -8.05 -6.50 8.25
C TYR A 118 -9.29 -5.62 8.15
N THR A 119 -9.56 -4.85 9.20
CA THR A 119 -10.77 -4.03 9.29
C THR A 119 -10.45 -2.63 9.78
N ILE A 120 -11.06 -1.65 9.13
CA ILE A 120 -11.13 -0.28 9.63
C ILE A 120 -12.32 -0.17 10.56
N GLN A 121 -12.07 0.22 11.80
CA GLN A 121 -13.07 0.41 12.86
C GLN A 121 -13.08 1.83 13.37
N ASN A 122 -11.97 2.56 13.22
CA ASN A 122 -11.85 3.91 13.73
C ASN A 122 -11.11 4.84 12.77
N ILE A 123 -11.53 6.11 12.78
CA ILE A 123 -10.77 7.24 12.29
C ILE A 123 -10.26 8.00 13.52
N VAL A 124 -8.96 8.30 13.56
CA VAL A 124 -8.34 8.96 14.71
C VAL A 124 -7.48 10.13 14.24
N LEU A 125 -7.75 11.31 14.78
CA LEU A 125 -6.92 12.50 14.59
C LEU A 125 -6.11 12.81 15.84
N ASP A 126 -4.78 12.89 15.71
CA ASP A 126 -3.87 13.28 16.79
C ASP A 126 -3.52 14.76 16.65
N ILE A 127 -3.86 15.56 17.67
CA ILE A 127 -3.70 17.01 17.68
C ILE A 127 -2.75 17.38 18.82
N ASP A 128 -1.53 17.77 18.46
CA ASP A 128 -0.42 17.97 19.40
C ASP A 128 -0.15 19.47 19.63
N ILE A 129 0.19 19.83 20.88
CA ILE A 129 0.70 21.17 21.23
C ILE A 129 2.23 21.10 21.25
N HIS A 130 2.90 21.85 20.37
CA HIS A 130 4.36 21.71 20.13
C HIS A 130 5.22 22.75 20.83
N SER A 131 4.84 24.04 20.81
CA SER A 131 5.72 25.16 21.18
C SER A 131 5.37 25.85 22.51
N ALA A 132 4.17 25.62 23.08
CA ALA A 132 3.74 26.21 24.34
C ALA A 132 3.79 25.23 25.53
N LYS A 133 5.00 24.85 25.97
CA LYS A 133 5.16 23.84 27.04
C LYS A 133 4.70 24.32 28.42
N ARG A 134 4.96 25.59 28.78
CA ARG A 134 4.61 26.17 30.09
C ARG A 134 3.10 26.41 30.22
N ASP A 135 2.47 26.90 29.16
CA ASP A 135 1.04 27.21 29.13
C ASP A 135 0.18 26.09 28.53
N ARG A 136 0.71 24.86 28.47
CA ARG A 136 0.06 23.74 27.76
C ARG A 136 -1.37 23.51 28.24
N GLY A 137 -1.61 23.58 29.55
CA GLY A 137 -2.96 23.41 30.11
C GLY A 137 -3.97 24.42 29.56
N ILE A 138 -3.54 25.68 29.37
CA ILE A 138 -4.37 26.75 28.80
C ILE A 138 -4.66 26.46 27.34
N PHE A 139 -3.65 26.06 26.56
CA PHE A 139 -3.84 25.70 25.16
C PHE A 139 -4.72 24.46 24.96
N ILE A 140 -4.65 23.47 25.87
CA ILE A 140 -5.56 22.32 25.86
C ILE A 140 -6.99 22.78 26.09
N GLN A 141 -7.25 23.62 27.11
CA GLN A 141 -8.59 24.12 27.39
C GLN A 141 -9.16 24.94 26.23
N ARG A 142 -8.34 25.81 25.62
CA ARG A 142 -8.73 26.62 24.47
C ARG A 142 -9.02 25.74 23.25
N LEU A 143 -8.15 24.76 22.96
CA LEU A 143 -8.36 23.80 21.89
C LEU A 143 -9.65 22.99 22.11
N ASP A 144 -9.88 22.51 23.33
CA ASP A 144 -11.08 21.75 23.70
C ASP A 144 -12.36 22.56 23.44
N ALA A 145 -12.37 23.83 23.87
CA ALA A 145 -13.51 24.73 23.65
C ALA A 145 -13.75 25.04 22.16
N VAL A 146 -12.68 25.28 21.37
CA VAL A 146 -12.81 25.51 19.92
C VAL A 146 -13.37 24.28 19.22
N LEU A 147 -12.92 23.08 19.59
CA LEU A 147 -13.44 21.83 19.05
C LEU A 147 -14.90 21.62 19.47
N TYR A 148 -15.23 21.82 20.74
CA TYR A 148 -16.62 21.72 21.22
C TYR A 148 -17.57 22.65 20.44
N LEU A 149 -17.20 23.93 20.30
CA LEU A 149 -18.02 24.89 19.56
C LEU A 149 -18.15 24.51 18.08
N ALA A 150 -17.12 23.90 17.49
CA ALA A 150 -17.20 23.40 16.13
C ALA A 150 -18.19 22.25 15.99
N PHE A 151 -18.21 21.30 16.92
CA PHE A 151 -19.11 20.16 16.85
C PHE A 151 -20.53 20.44 17.38
N LYS A 152 -20.74 21.54 18.11
CA LYS A 152 -22.09 22.06 18.44
C LYS A 152 -22.73 22.84 17.29
N ASP A 153 -21.94 23.34 16.35
CA ASP A 153 -22.42 23.99 15.15
C ASP A 153 -22.91 22.94 14.15
N GLU A 154 -24.23 22.87 13.95
CA GLU A 154 -24.86 21.90 13.03
C GLU A 154 -24.41 22.07 11.57
N THR A 155 -23.82 23.21 11.22
CA THR A 155 -23.27 23.45 9.88
C THR A 155 -21.86 22.91 9.71
N PHE A 156 -21.21 22.47 10.79
CA PHE A 156 -19.88 21.91 10.73
C PHE A 156 -19.90 20.56 9.98
N PRO A 157 -19.06 20.38 8.95
CA PRO A 157 -19.30 19.34 7.96
C PRO A 157 -18.73 17.97 8.35
N LEU A 158 -18.30 17.81 9.61
CA LEU A 158 -17.80 16.56 10.16
C LEU A 158 -18.76 16.01 11.22
N PRO A 159 -18.96 14.68 11.29
CA PRO A 159 -19.72 14.09 12.38
C PRO A 159 -19.03 14.34 13.71
N VAL A 160 -19.81 14.43 14.79
CA VAL A 160 -19.29 14.52 16.16
C VAL A 160 -18.43 13.27 16.46
N PRO A 161 -17.25 13.42 17.10
CA PRO A 161 -16.46 12.27 17.51
C PRO A 161 -17.14 11.49 18.62
N ASN A 162 -16.93 10.18 18.64
CA ASN A 162 -17.41 9.31 19.71
C ASN A 162 -16.67 9.55 21.02
N THR A 163 -15.34 9.74 20.94
CA THR A 163 -14.50 9.94 22.12
C THR A 163 -13.47 11.04 21.89
N VAL A 164 -13.32 11.90 22.90
CA VAL A 164 -12.24 12.88 23.01
C VAL A 164 -11.24 12.39 24.05
N VAL A 165 -9.98 12.21 23.67
CA VAL A 165 -8.92 11.69 24.54
C VAL A 165 -7.88 12.78 24.79
N TYR A 166 -7.73 13.20 26.04
CA TYR A 166 -6.71 14.13 26.47
C TYR A 166 -5.43 13.37 26.77
N THR A 167 -4.43 13.51 25.91
CA THR A 167 -3.20 12.69 25.97
C THR A 167 -2.18 13.20 26.98
N GLY A 168 -2.45 14.33 27.64
CA GLY A 168 -1.49 15.10 28.46
C GLY A 168 -0.59 16.03 27.65
N ARG A 169 -0.45 15.80 26.33
CA ARG A 169 0.27 16.69 25.41
C ARG A 169 -0.65 17.47 24.47
N GLY A 170 -1.81 16.89 24.17
CA GLY A 170 -2.79 17.43 23.24
C GLY A 170 -4.08 16.62 23.31
N ILE A 171 -4.82 16.58 22.21
CA ILE A 171 -6.14 15.93 22.12
C ILE A 171 -6.15 14.95 20.95
N GLN A 172 -6.69 13.76 21.19
CA GLN A 172 -7.03 12.80 20.15
C GLN A 172 -8.55 12.76 19.97
N LEU A 173 -9.00 12.91 18.73
CA LEU A 173 -10.41 12.75 18.37
C LEU A 173 -10.61 11.38 17.74
N TRP A 174 -11.51 10.59 18.33
CA TRP A 174 -11.80 9.23 17.92
C TRP A 174 -13.23 9.10 17.40
N TRP A 175 -13.34 8.63 16.17
CA TRP A 175 -14.60 8.28 15.54
C TRP A 175 -14.67 6.77 15.33
N ALA A 176 -15.65 6.13 15.96
CA ALA A 176 -16.03 4.76 15.68
C ALA A 176 -16.91 4.72 14.42
N VAL A 177 -16.57 3.83 13.49
CA VAL A 177 -17.31 3.67 12.23
C VAL A 177 -17.94 2.29 12.16
N CYS A 178 -18.97 2.15 11.33
CA CYS A 178 -19.43 0.82 10.92
C CYS A 178 -18.24 0.07 10.30
N PRO A 179 -17.81 -1.09 10.86
CA PRO A 179 -16.58 -1.73 10.45
C PRO A 179 -16.56 -2.09 8.96
N PHE A 180 -15.47 -1.79 8.26
CA PHE A 180 -15.35 -2.10 6.83
C PHE A 180 -13.99 -2.66 6.44
N SER A 181 -13.94 -3.35 5.29
CA SER A 181 -12.75 -4.07 4.82
C SER A 181 -11.58 -3.13 4.55
N ALA A 182 -10.50 -3.26 5.32
CA ALA A 182 -9.26 -2.53 5.06
C ALA A 182 -8.56 -3.03 3.78
N LYS A 183 -8.88 -4.23 3.30
CA LYS A 183 -8.30 -4.76 2.08
C LYS A 183 -8.91 -4.15 0.81
N GLU A 184 -10.21 -3.85 0.84
CA GLU A 184 -10.95 -3.42 -0.34
C GLU A 184 -11.21 -1.92 -0.36
N LEU A 185 -11.40 -1.31 0.82
CA LEU A 185 -11.88 0.07 0.96
C LEU A 185 -10.88 0.98 1.68
N LEU A 186 -9.59 0.64 1.73
CA LEU A 186 -8.57 1.47 2.39
C LEU A 186 -8.51 2.91 1.84
N TYR A 187 -8.84 3.08 0.56
CA TYR A 187 -8.87 4.39 -0.08
C TYR A 187 -9.92 5.32 0.56
N VAL A 188 -11.05 4.77 1.01
CA VAL A 188 -12.11 5.50 1.73
C VAL A 188 -11.53 6.08 3.03
N TYR A 189 -10.87 5.23 3.82
CA TYR A 189 -10.21 5.64 5.06
C TYR A 189 -9.19 6.77 4.83
N HIS A 190 -8.28 6.59 3.86
CA HIS A 190 -7.26 7.60 3.57
C HIS A 190 -7.82 8.93 3.07
N ASP A 191 -8.98 8.90 2.41
CA ASP A 191 -9.65 10.10 1.96
C ASP A 191 -10.34 10.83 3.11
N LEU A 192 -11.13 10.13 3.91
CA LEU A 192 -11.78 10.71 5.08
C LEU A 192 -10.78 11.25 6.10
N VAL A 193 -9.66 10.55 6.36
CA VAL A 193 -8.61 11.09 7.25
C VAL A 193 -8.05 12.41 6.71
N ARG A 194 -7.86 12.53 5.38
CA ARG A 194 -7.40 13.79 4.77
C ARG A 194 -8.44 14.89 4.91
N TYR A 195 -9.71 14.56 4.64
CA TYR A 195 -10.83 15.48 4.76
C TYR A 195 -11.00 15.97 6.20
N PHE A 196 -11.06 15.06 7.17
CA PHE A 196 -11.22 15.39 8.59
C PHE A 196 -10.05 16.24 9.08
N ALA A 197 -8.81 15.85 8.75
CA ALA A 197 -7.64 16.63 9.14
C ALA A 197 -7.66 18.04 8.52
N SER A 198 -8.13 18.19 7.28
CA SER A 198 -8.29 19.50 6.61
C SER A 198 -9.30 20.38 7.35
N GLU A 199 -10.51 19.89 7.60
CA GLU A 199 -11.56 20.71 8.24
C GLU A 199 -11.21 21.08 9.68
N ILE A 200 -10.63 20.16 10.45
CA ILE A 200 -10.15 20.45 11.81
C ILE A 200 -9.00 21.46 11.78
N THR A 201 -8.06 21.33 10.83
CA THR A 201 -6.96 22.30 10.70
C THR A 201 -7.47 23.68 10.33
N LYS A 202 -8.46 23.80 9.44
CA LYS A 202 -9.09 25.08 9.09
C LYS A 202 -9.68 25.74 10.34
N ARG A 203 -10.47 24.98 11.10
CA ARG A 203 -11.12 25.48 12.32
C ARG A 203 -10.12 25.90 13.39
N ILE A 204 -9.07 25.11 13.63
CA ILE A 204 -7.99 25.49 14.56
C ILE A 204 -7.27 26.77 14.10
N ASN A 205 -7.08 26.93 12.79
CA ASN A 205 -6.38 28.08 12.22
C ASN A 205 -7.16 29.39 12.22
N GLU A 206 -8.48 29.35 12.45
CA GLU A 206 -9.30 30.55 12.70
C GLU A 206 -8.89 31.24 14.01
N ASP A 207 -8.39 30.46 14.98
CA ASP A 207 -7.81 30.98 16.21
C ASP A 207 -6.30 31.28 16.03
N LYS A 208 -5.94 32.57 16.06
CA LYS A 208 -4.57 33.04 15.85
C LYS A 208 -3.56 32.47 16.84
N GLU A 209 -3.97 32.18 18.07
CA GLU A 209 -3.08 31.64 19.08
C GLU A 209 -2.92 30.13 18.92
N LEU A 210 -4.02 29.39 18.65
CA LEU A 210 -3.91 27.96 18.39
C LEU A 210 -3.10 27.68 17.12
N LYS A 211 -3.28 28.45 16.05
CA LYS A 211 -2.53 28.33 14.78
C LYS A 211 -1.01 28.29 14.95
N LYS A 212 -0.48 29.00 15.96
CA LYS A 212 0.98 29.06 16.23
C LYS A 212 1.51 27.84 16.98
N HIS A 213 0.67 27.20 17.78
CA HIS A 213 1.09 26.27 18.82
C HIS A 213 0.53 24.85 18.66
N VAL A 214 -0.57 24.69 17.93
CA VAL A 214 -1.31 23.45 17.74
C VAL A 214 -1.14 22.94 16.32
N ILE A 215 -0.82 21.66 16.18
CA ILE A 215 -0.67 21.00 14.88
C ILE A 215 -1.51 19.73 14.87
N VAL A 216 -2.29 19.55 13.80
CA VAL A 216 -2.94 18.27 13.50
C VAL A 216 -1.92 17.38 12.80
N ASP A 217 -1.49 16.27 13.45
CA ASP A 217 -0.55 15.33 12.85
C ASP A 217 -1.26 14.40 11.86
N ALA A 218 -1.60 14.95 10.71
CA ALA A 218 -2.23 14.21 9.62
C ALA A 218 -1.37 13.04 9.12
N ALA A 219 -0.05 13.07 9.32
CA ALA A 219 0.85 11.99 8.91
C ALA A 219 0.77 10.79 9.87
N ALA A 220 0.69 11.03 11.17
CA ALA A 220 0.39 10.00 12.16
C ALA A 220 -1.00 9.41 11.94
N SER A 221 -2.01 10.26 11.73
CA SER A 221 -3.39 9.84 11.51
C SER A 221 -3.63 9.06 10.22
N LYS A 222 -2.82 9.27 9.18
CA LYS A 222 -2.88 8.49 7.93
C LYS A 222 -2.36 7.07 8.07
N LYS A 223 -1.56 6.77 9.10
CA LYS A 223 -1.03 5.44 9.34
C LYS A 223 -2.16 4.55 9.85
N GLU A 224 -2.71 3.76 8.96
CA GLU A 224 -3.81 2.83 9.21
C GLU A 224 -3.47 1.75 10.25
N SER A 225 -2.18 1.46 10.42
CA SER A 225 -1.63 0.58 11.46
C SER A 225 -0.94 1.36 12.59
N GLY A 226 -1.11 2.68 12.66
CA GLY A 226 -0.49 3.57 13.63
C GLY A 226 -0.81 3.21 15.08
N LEU A 227 0.07 3.64 15.98
CA LEU A 227 -0.13 3.52 17.42
C LEU A 227 -0.64 4.85 17.95
N PHE A 228 -1.75 4.80 18.67
CA PHE A 228 -2.34 5.93 19.37
C PHE A 228 -2.21 5.72 20.86
N ARG A 229 -2.23 6.81 21.64
CA ARG A 229 -2.04 6.74 23.08
C ARG A 229 -3.29 6.09 23.69
N MET A 230 -3.08 5.14 24.59
CA MET A 230 -4.23 4.53 25.25
C MET A 230 -4.87 5.52 26.22
N PRO A 231 -6.20 5.72 26.14
CA PRO A 231 -6.89 6.63 27.04
C PRO A 231 -6.65 6.28 28.51
N GLY A 232 -6.55 7.30 29.37
CA GLY A 232 -6.39 7.10 30.82
C GLY A 232 -4.99 6.68 31.29
N THR A 233 -3.99 6.58 30.39
CA THR A 233 -2.65 6.09 30.75
C THR A 233 -1.59 7.17 30.92
N TRP A 234 -0.48 6.83 31.59
CA TRP A 234 0.60 7.76 31.89
C TRP A 234 1.31 8.27 30.63
N ASN A 235 1.56 9.58 30.59
CA ASN A 235 2.41 10.19 29.57
C ASN A 235 3.71 10.69 30.19
N ALA A 236 4.81 9.99 29.90
CA ALA A 236 6.13 10.31 30.44
C ALA A 236 6.65 11.69 30.00
N LYS A 237 6.23 12.21 28.83
CA LYS A 237 6.66 13.53 28.33
C LYS A 237 5.96 14.69 29.05
N SER A 238 4.68 14.52 29.39
CA SER A 238 3.92 15.54 30.13
C SER A 238 3.94 15.31 31.65
N ARG A 239 4.36 14.12 32.09
CA ARG A 239 4.32 13.66 33.48
C ARG A 239 2.91 13.76 34.09
N THR A 240 1.92 13.33 33.31
CA THR A 240 0.51 13.32 33.72
C THR A 240 -0.19 12.08 33.17
N PHE A 241 -1.21 11.60 33.86
CA PHE A 241 -2.16 10.67 33.26
C PHE A 241 -3.02 11.39 32.22
N GLY A 242 -3.30 10.70 31.11
CA GLY A 242 -4.33 11.13 30.19
C GLY A 242 -5.73 10.93 30.78
N SER A 243 -6.72 11.50 30.13
CA SER A 243 -8.14 11.29 30.44
C SER A 243 -8.94 11.25 29.14
N PHE A 244 -10.22 10.90 29.20
CA PHE A 244 -11.07 10.89 28.01
C PHE A 244 -12.54 11.06 28.36
N ARG A 245 -13.33 11.40 27.35
CA ARG A 245 -14.79 11.54 27.43
C ARG A 245 -15.42 10.80 26.25
N ILE A 246 -16.30 9.85 26.54
CA ILE A 246 -17.20 9.27 25.54
C ILE A 246 -18.38 10.22 25.42
N LEU A 247 -18.61 10.73 24.22
CA LEU A 247 -19.65 11.71 23.90
C LEU A 247 -20.94 11.02 23.46
N HIS A 248 -20.82 9.97 22.64
CA HIS A 248 -21.93 9.13 22.19
C HIS A 248 -21.43 7.79 21.64
N GLU A 249 -22.34 6.81 21.56
CA GLU A 249 -22.02 5.46 21.12
C GLU A 249 -22.33 5.21 19.63
N ASN A 250 -23.02 6.15 18.98
CA ASN A 250 -23.43 6.01 17.59
C ASN A 250 -22.23 5.89 16.64
N LYS A 251 -22.14 4.76 15.93
CA LYS A 251 -21.15 4.53 14.86
C LYS A 251 -21.72 5.04 13.54
N PHE A 252 -20.96 5.85 12.80
CA PHE A 252 -21.41 6.32 11.48
C PHE A 252 -20.90 5.43 10.35
N ASP A 253 -21.62 5.42 9.22
CA ASP A 253 -21.18 4.76 8.01
C ASP A 253 -20.19 5.63 7.23
N ALA A 254 -18.90 5.31 7.38
CA ALA A 254 -17.83 6.01 6.68
C ALA A 254 -17.87 5.83 5.16
N VAL A 255 -18.35 4.69 4.66
CA VAL A 255 -18.46 4.46 3.22
C VAL A 255 -19.54 5.36 2.64
N PHE A 256 -20.68 5.47 3.33
CA PHE A 256 -21.73 6.41 2.96
C PHE A 256 -21.23 7.85 2.96
N LEU A 257 -20.60 8.31 4.05
CA LEU A 257 -20.07 9.69 4.16
C LEU A 257 -19.08 10.00 3.04
N PHE A 258 -18.22 9.04 2.69
CA PHE A 258 -17.29 9.21 1.57
C PHE A 258 -18.04 9.44 0.25
N PHE A 259 -19.07 8.66 -0.05
CA PHE A 259 -19.82 8.82 -1.29
C PHE A 259 -20.71 10.07 -1.30
N ASP A 260 -21.21 10.51 -0.16
CA ASP A 260 -21.95 11.76 -0.03
C ASP A 260 -21.06 12.98 -0.29
N HIS A 261 -19.83 12.96 0.27
CA HIS A 261 -18.85 14.03 0.08
C HIS A 261 -18.31 14.13 -1.37
N HIS A 262 -18.28 13.03 -2.11
CA HIS A 262 -17.82 13.04 -3.50
C HIS A 262 -18.99 13.39 -4.42
N PRO A 263 -18.88 14.43 -5.28
CA PRO A 263 -19.95 14.75 -6.22
C PRO A 263 -20.28 13.51 -7.05
N LYS A 264 -21.58 13.22 -7.24
CA LYS A 264 -22.07 12.22 -8.20
C LYS A 264 -21.43 12.55 -9.53
N THR A 265 -20.31 11.91 -9.85
CA THR A 265 -19.67 12.13 -11.14
C THR A 265 -20.73 11.75 -12.15
N GLY A 266 -21.20 12.66 -13.01
CA GLY A 266 -22.12 12.31 -14.12
C GLY A 266 -21.53 11.28 -15.10
N LYS A 267 -20.33 10.75 -14.80
CA LYS A 267 -19.81 9.52 -15.34
C LYS A 267 -20.63 8.38 -14.73
N PRO A 268 -21.25 7.50 -15.55
CA PRO A 268 -21.95 6.34 -14.99
C PRO A 268 -21.02 5.67 -14.00
N PHE A 269 -21.55 5.40 -12.79
CA PHE A 269 -20.91 4.53 -11.82
C PHE A 269 -20.29 3.40 -12.62
N ILE A 270 -18.95 3.37 -12.70
CA ILE A 270 -18.26 2.21 -13.24
C ILE A 270 -18.55 1.18 -12.18
N LYS A 271 -19.67 0.47 -12.37
CA LYS A 271 -20.05 -0.69 -11.57
C LYS A 271 -18.74 -1.41 -11.40
N TYR A 272 -18.26 -1.48 -10.15
CA TYR A 272 -17.05 -2.20 -9.83
C TYR A 272 -17.22 -3.49 -10.62
N LYS A 273 -16.42 -3.68 -11.68
CA LYS A 273 -16.51 -4.92 -12.44
C LYS A 273 -16.11 -5.88 -11.37
N ASN A 274 -17.09 -6.58 -10.77
CA ASN A 274 -16.86 -7.63 -9.79
C ASN A 274 -15.66 -8.33 -10.37
N LYS A 275 -14.47 -8.20 -9.73
CA LYS A 275 -13.31 -8.98 -10.12
C LYS A 275 -13.91 -10.35 -10.22
N ARG A 276 -14.08 -10.87 -11.46
CA ARG A 276 -14.99 -12.00 -11.77
C ARG A 276 -14.97 -12.83 -10.53
N LYS A 277 -16.05 -12.83 -9.71
CA LYS A 277 -16.04 -13.43 -8.35
C LYS A 277 -15.11 -14.59 -8.54
N ASN A 278 -13.92 -14.58 -7.93
CA ASN A 278 -13.03 -15.72 -8.07
C ASN A 278 -13.97 -16.80 -7.60
N ARG A 279 -14.54 -17.58 -8.53
CA ARG A 279 -15.48 -18.64 -8.19
C ARG A 279 -14.57 -19.40 -7.27
N PHE A 280 -14.83 -19.31 -5.97
CA PHE A 280 -13.96 -19.91 -4.99
C PHE A 280 -13.96 -21.33 -5.47
N ARG A 281 -12.85 -21.74 -6.12
CA ARG A 281 -12.86 -22.93 -6.95
C ARG A 281 -13.04 -23.97 -5.87
N ASP A 282 -14.24 -24.52 -5.80
CA ASP A 282 -14.67 -25.37 -4.70
C ASP A 282 -13.53 -26.36 -4.50
N TYR A 283 -12.76 -26.13 -3.44
CA TYR A 283 -11.42 -26.71 -3.35
C TYR A 283 -11.56 -28.20 -3.09
N GLY A 284 -12.58 -28.57 -2.31
CA GLY A 284 -13.03 -29.95 -2.15
C GLY A 284 -13.37 -30.57 -3.49
N LYS A 285 -14.27 -29.96 -4.26
CA LYS A 285 -14.65 -30.48 -5.58
C LYS A 285 -13.48 -30.56 -6.56
N TYR A 286 -12.61 -29.55 -6.58
CA TYR A 286 -11.42 -29.54 -7.41
C TYR A 286 -10.49 -30.70 -7.07
N MET A 287 -10.24 -30.93 -5.78
CA MET A 287 -9.40 -32.05 -5.34
C MET A 287 -10.07 -33.39 -5.62
N GLU A 288 -11.37 -33.52 -5.37
CA GLU A 288 -12.13 -34.73 -5.71
C GLU A 288 -12.02 -35.07 -7.20
N GLU A 289 -12.19 -34.09 -8.09
CA GLU A 289 -12.00 -34.27 -9.55
C GLU A 289 -10.59 -34.76 -9.89
N LYS A 290 -9.55 -34.26 -9.18
CA LYS A 290 -8.16 -34.69 -9.41
C LYS A 290 -7.91 -36.11 -8.92
N ILE A 291 -8.39 -36.45 -7.73
CA ILE A 291 -8.25 -37.79 -7.17
C ILE A 291 -9.02 -38.82 -8.01
N ARG A 292 -10.25 -38.51 -8.43
CA ARG A 292 -11.01 -39.40 -9.33
C ARG A 292 -10.33 -39.59 -10.68
N HIS A 293 -9.71 -38.54 -11.24
CA HIS A 293 -8.94 -38.67 -12.48
C HIS A 293 -7.69 -39.53 -12.29
N LEU A 294 -6.96 -39.36 -11.18
CA LEU A 294 -5.80 -40.18 -10.85
C LEU A 294 -6.18 -41.66 -10.74
N ILE A 295 -7.25 -41.97 -10.01
CA ILE A 295 -7.76 -43.34 -9.88
C ILE A 295 -8.08 -43.94 -11.26
N LYS A 296 -8.72 -43.16 -12.15
CA LYS A 296 -9.03 -43.61 -13.52
C LYS A 296 -7.77 -43.95 -14.32
N VAL A 297 -6.77 -43.07 -14.28
CA VAL A 297 -5.49 -43.27 -14.98
C VAL A 297 -4.78 -44.52 -14.47
N ARG A 298 -4.69 -44.70 -13.15
CA ARG A 298 -4.07 -45.87 -12.53
C ARG A 298 -4.78 -47.18 -12.89
N ARG A 299 -6.12 -47.18 -12.90
CA ARG A 299 -6.92 -48.34 -13.35
C ARG A 299 -6.65 -48.70 -14.81
N GLU A 300 -6.54 -47.70 -15.69
CA GLU A 300 -6.24 -47.92 -17.11
C GLU A 300 -4.84 -48.52 -17.32
N GLU A 301 -3.89 -48.22 -16.42
CA GLU A 301 -2.55 -48.82 -16.39
C GLU A 301 -2.48 -50.17 -15.62
N GLY A 302 -3.62 -50.69 -15.17
CA GLY A 302 -3.72 -51.99 -14.48
C GLY A 302 -3.30 -51.96 -13.00
N LEU A 303 -3.16 -50.78 -12.40
CA LEU A 303 -2.84 -50.61 -10.99
C LEU A 303 -4.11 -50.69 -10.12
N ASP A 304 -4.00 -51.40 -8.99
CA ASP A 304 -5.04 -51.53 -7.97
C ASP A 304 -5.00 -50.33 -7.00
N GLU A 305 -6.16 -49.89 -6.52
CA GLU A 305 -6.27 -48.83 -5.51
C GLU A 305 -5.90 -49.31 -4.09
N ASN A 306 -5.77 -50.63 -3.89
CA ASN A 306 -5.32 -51.22 -2.64
C ASN A 306 -3.95 -50.64 -2.21
N GLY A 307 -3.94 -49.94 -1.07
CA GLY A 307 -2.76 -49.25 -0.53
C GLY A 307 -2.88 -47.72 -0.46
N PHE A 308 -3.81 -47.12 -1.21
CA PHE A 308 -4.01 -45.65 -1.24
C PHE A 308 -5.44 -45.19 -0.91
N ARG A 309 -6.40 -46.11 -0.72
CA ARG A 309 -7.82 -45.78 -0.50
C ARG A 309 -8.06 -44.82 0.66
N ASP A 310 -7.43 -45.09 1.79
CA ASP A 310 -7.49 -44.27 3.00
C ASP A 310 -6.92 -42.88 2.74
N LEU A 311 -5.79 -42.79 2.02
CA LEU A 311 -5.15 -41.53 1.65
C LEU A 311 -5.98 -40.72 0.65
N TYR A 312 -6.58 -41.36 -0.36
CA TYR A 312 -7.50 -40.71 -1.30
C TYR A 312 -8.68 -40.08 -0.56
N CYS A 313 -9.32 -40.87 0.32
CA CYS A 313 -10.42 -40.40 1.16
C CYS A 313 -9.99 -39.27 2.10
N LEU A 314 -8.82 -39.39 2.73
CA LEU A 314 -8.26 -38.38 3.65
C LEU A 314 -8.03 -37.04 2.95
N ILE A 315 -7.44 -37.07 1.76
CA ILE A 315 -7.14 -35.87 0.98
C ILE A 315 -8.43 -35.16 0.54
N VAL A 316 -9.43 -35.91 0.06
CA VAL A 316 -10.73 -35.35 -0.35
C VAL A 316 -11.48 -34.79 0.84
N TYR A 317 -11.55 -35.53 1.94
CA TYR A 317 -12.21 -35.09 3.17
C TYR A 317 -11.60 -33.79 3.70
N CYS A 318 -10.26 -33.74 3.81
CA CYS A 318 -9.55 -32.54 4.26
C CYS A 318 -9.71 -31.36 3.30
N ALA A 319 -9.81 -31.59 2.00
CA ALA A 319 -10.04 -30.54 1.01
C ALA A 319 -11.44 -29.91 1.17
N TYR A 320 -12.47 -30.72 1.41
CA TYR A 320 -13.82 -30.21 1.71
C TYR A 320 -13.86 -29.45 3.04
N LEU A 321 -13.29 -30.00 4.13
CA LEU A 321 -13.21 -29.28 5.41
C LEU A 321 -12.46 -27.95 5.30
N SER A 322 -11.32 -27.94 4.60
CA SER A 322 -10.51 -26.74 4.34
C SER A 322 -11.23 -25.68 3.49
N SER A 323 -12.28 -26.07 2.77
CA SER A 323 -13.11 -25.17 1.97
C SER A 323 -14.25 -24.52 2.76
N GLY A 324 -14.41 -24.88 4.05
CA GLY A 324 -15.51 -24.42 4.90
C GLY A 324 -16.82 -25.18 4.66
N THR A 325 -16.75 -26.35 4.01
CA THR A 325 -17.91 -27.24 3.86
C THR A 325 -18.25 -27.87 5.21
N ALA A 326 -19.54 -27.98 5.53
CA ALA A 326 -20.01 -28.62 6.75
C ALA A 326 -19.54 -30.08 6.83
N ASP A 327 -19.27 -30.55 8.05
CA ASP A 327 -18.66 -31.85 8.30
C ASP A 327 -19.53 -32.99 7.73
N GLU A 328 -20.88 -32.91 7.79
CA GLU A 328 -21.76 -33.93 7.21
C GLU A 328 -21.66 -34.01 5.68
N ILE A 329 -21.54 -32.86 5.01
CA ILE A 329 -21.42 -32.79 3.55
C ILE A 329 -20.04 -33.32 3.13
N ALA A 330 -18.98 -32.93 3.85
CA ALA A 330 -17.64 -33.44 3.60
C ALA A 330 -17.59 -34.96 3.76
N TRP A 331 -18.24 -35.50 4.81
CA TRP A 331 -18.33 -36.94 5.04
C TRP A 331 -19.09 -37.68 3.93
N ALA A 332 -20.25 -37.16 3.50
CA ALA A 332 -21.02 -37.75 2.40
C ALA A 332 -20.21 -37.81 1.10
N LYS A 333 -19.40 -36.80 0.81
CA LYS A 333 -18.49 -36.79 -0.35
C LYS A 333 -17.40 -37.85 -0.24
N THR A 334 -16.81 -38.02 0.95
CA THR A 334 -15.81 -39.06 1.20
C THR A 334 -16.39 -40.46 1.06
N ILE A 335 -17.62 -40.69 1.56
CA ILE A 335 -18.33 -41.96 1.38
C ILE A 335 -18.55 -42.24 -0.11
N GLY A 336 -19.06 -41.26 -0.87
CA GLY A 336 -19.27 -41.43 -2.31
C GLY A 336 -17.97 -41.61 -3.13
N LEU A 337 -16.81 -41.26 -2.58
CA LEU A 337 -15.52 -41.65 -3.16
C LEU A 337 -15.17 -43.09 -2.77
N ASN A 338 -15.32 -43.45 -1.50
CA ASN A 338 -15.01 -44.79 -0.98
C ASN A 338 -15.83 -45.88 -1.68
N GLU A 339 -17.11 -45.63 -1.91
CA GLU A 339 -18.02 -46.52 -2.63
C GLU A 339 -17.63 -46.71 -4.10
N SER A 340 -16.85 -45.80 -4.68
CA SER A 340 -16.41 -45.90 -6.07
C SER A 340 -15.19 -46.80 -6.26
N PHE A 341 -14.53 -47.25 -5.18
CA PHE A 341 -13.42 -48.20 -5.24
C PHE A 341 -13.93 -49.61 -5.57
N GLN A 342 -13.08 -50.44 -6.19
CA GLN A 342 -13.42 -51.84 -6.47
C GLN A 342 -13.75 -52.62 -5.19
N ARG A 343 -13.07 -52.26 -4.09
CA ARG A 343 -13.30 -52.79 -2.74
C ARG A 343 -13.35 -51.60 -1.78
N PRO A 344 -14.54 -51.09 -1.43
CA PRO A 344 -14.69 -49.99 -0.49
C PRO A 344 -14.15 -50.35 0.91
N LEU A 345 -13.62 -49.37 1.64
CA LEU A 345 -13.27 -49.55 3.05
C LEU A 345 -14.55 -49.67 3.90
N PRO A 346 -14.58 -50.53 4.94
CA PRO A 346 -15.66 -50.54 5.92
C PRO A 346 -15.83 -49.14 6.55
N GLU A 347 -17.08 -48.69 6.73
CA GLU A 347 -17.35 -47.34 7.25
C GLU A 347 -16.67 -47.10 8.62
N LYS A 348 -16.61 -48.12 9.47
CA LYS A 348 -15.94 -48.06 10.78
C LYS A 348 -14.45 -47.73 10.65
N GLU A 349 -13.76 -48.35 9.70
CA GLU A 349 -12.34 -48.09 9.42
C GLU A 349 -12.16 -46.69 8.83
N LEU A 350 -13.01 -46.32 7.87
CA LEU A 350 -12.99 -45.00 7.26
C LEU A 350 -13.17 -43.88 8.30
N ARG A 351 -14.11 -44.04 9.24
CA ARG A 351 -14.33 -43.09 10.35
C ARG A 351 -13.11 -43.01 11.25
N SER A 352 -12.49 -44.14 11.56
CA SER A 352 -11.26 -44.20 12.35
C SER A 352 -10.15 -43.38 11.69
N TYR A 353 -9.91 -43.58 10.40
CA TYR A 353 -8.89 -42.85 9.64
C TYR A 353 -9.16 -41.33 9.55
N MET A 354 -10.43 -40.91 9.46
CA MET A 354 -10.79 -39.49 9.34
C MET A 354 -10.88 -38.75 10.69
N SER A 355 -10.93 -39.45 11.81
CA SER A 355 -11.13 -38.87 13.15
C SER A 355 -10.21 -37.69 13.46
N SER A 356 -8.90 -37.86 13.24
CA SER A 356 -7.89 -36.84 13.44
C SER A 356 -8.05 -35.65 12.49
N ALA A 357 -8.51 -35.89 11.26
CA ALA A 357 -8.73 -34.85 10.26
C ALA A 357 -9.95 -33.98 10.60
N THR A 358 -11.01 -34.56 11.18
CA THR A 358 -12.19 -33.83 11.66
C THR A 358 -11.81 -32.85 12.76
N GLU A 359 -10.99 -33.29 13.72
CA GLU A 359 -10.55 -32.47 14.85
C GLU A 359 -9.56 -31.37 14.42
N LYS A 360 -8.52 -31.75 13.66
CA LYS A 360 -7.39 -30.85 13.34
C LYS A 360 -7.57 -30.06 12.05
N LYS A 361 -8.56 -30.42 11.21
CA LYS A 361 -8.91 -29.77 9.93
C LYS A 361 -7.69 -29.50 9.05
N TYR A 362 -6.94 -30.57 8.74
CA TYR A 362 -5.71 -30.49 7.98
C TYR A 362 -5.90 -29.85 6.60
N ARG A 363 -4.87 -29.13 6.15
CA ARG A 363 -4.81 -28.56 4.81
C ARG A 363 -3.53 -29.00 4.10
N PHE A 364 -3.65 -30.00 3.24
CA PHE A 364 -2.52 -30.50 2.47
C PHE A 364 -2.11 -29.53 1.36
N THR A 365 -0.79 -29.36 1.21
CA THR A 365 -0.19 -28.73 0.03
C THR A 365 -0.17 -29.72 -1.13
N PHE A 366 -0.03 -29.24 -2.37
CA PHE A 366 0.05 -30.15 -3.52
C PHE A 366 1.30 -31.02 -3.47
N GLU A 367 2.39 -30.48 -2.93
CA GLU A 367 3.62 -31.23 -2.66
C GLU A 367 3.35 -32.43 -1.76
N LYS A 368 2.59 -32.23 -0.67
CA LYS A 368 2.27 -33.32 0.27
C LYS A 368 1.31 -34.34 -0.34
N VAL A 369 0.37 -33.91 -1.18
CA VAL A 369 -0.52 -34.82 -1.91
C VAL A 369 0.25 -35.69 -2.90
N ILE A 370 1.19 -35.09 -3.65
CA ILE A 370 2.06 -35.81 -4.58
C ILE A 370 2.91 -36.84 -3.83
N GLU A 371 3.48 -36.46 -2.69
CA GLU A 371 4.26 -37.35 -1.83
C GLU A 371 3.43 -38.50 -1.25
N TYR A 372 2.23 -38.24 -0.71
CA TYR A 372 1.40 -39.28 -0.10
C TYR A 372 0.86 -40.29 -1.09
N LEU A 373 0.62 -39.88 -2.32
CA LEU A 373 0.03 -40.74 -3.33
C LEU A 373 1.07 -41.28 -4.32
N ASP A 374 2.36 -41.01 -4.09
CA ASP A 374 3.47 -41.36 -4.99
C ASP A 374 3.17 -40.98 -6.44
N ILE A 375 2.78 -39.71 -6.67
CA ILE A 375 2.37 -39.23 -8.00
C ILE A 375 3.61 -38.88 -8.84
N ASP A 376 3.82 -39.59 -9.94
CA ASP A 376 4.94 -39.32 -10.84
C ASP A 376 4.72 -38.08 -11.72
N GLU A 377 5.74 -37.68 -12.50
CA GLU A 377 5.66 -36.49 -13.35
C GLU A 377 4.62 -36.63 -14.49
N LYS A 378 4.44 -37.84 -15.04
CA LYS A 378 3.48 -38.13 -16.11
C LYS A 378 2.05 -38.04 -15.60
N GLU A 379 1.80 -38.59 -14.41
CA GLU A 379 0.53 -38.47 -13.70
C GLU A 379 0.24 -37.01 -13.35
N GLN A 380 1.23 -36.26 -12.83
CA GLN A 380 1.08 -34.83 -12.51
C GLN A 380 0.64 -33.99 -13.71
N GLU A 381 1.20 -34.25 -14.90
CA GLU A 381 0.79 -33.58 -16.14
C GLU A 381 -0.64 -33.96 -16.54
N THR A 382 -0.94 -35.27 -16.53
CA THR A 382 -2.24 -35.82 -16.91
C THR A 382 -3.37 -35.28 -16.02
N ILE A 383 -3.17 -35.25 -14.70
CA ILE A 383 -4.15 -34.70 -13.76
C ILE A 383 -4.00 -33.20 -13.57
N CYS A 384 -3.00 -32.54 -14.17
CA CYS A 384 -2.69 -31.12 -14.00
C CYS A 384 -2.48 -30.66 -12.54
N LEU A 385 -1.92 -31.53 -11.69
CA LEU A 385 -1.61 -31.25 -10.28
C LEU A 385 -0.12 -30.93 -10.14
N LYS A 386 0.24 -29.66 -10.20
CA LYS A 386 1.63 -29.19 -10.11
C LYS A 386 1.95 -28.57 -8.74
N PRO A 387 3.18 -28.78 -8.21
CA PRO A 387 3.70 -28.06 -7.06
C PRO A 387 3.60 -26.52 -7.21
N ALA A 388 3.46 -25.82 -6.10
CA ALA A 388 3.39 -24.36 -6.05
C ALA A 388 4.68 -23.69 -6.57
N GLY A 389 5.83 -24.31 -6.33
CA GLY A 389 7.14 -23.82 -6.81
C GLY A 389 7.23 -23.72 -8.34
N VAL A 390 6.74 -24.73 -9.05
CA VAL A 390 6.73 -24.78 -10.52
C VAL A 390 5.81 -23.69 -11.09
N ARG A 391 4.59 -23.56 -10.53
CA ARG A 391 3.64 -22.51 -10.93
C ARG A 391 4.17 -21.10 -10.70
N LYS A 392 5.00 -20.89 -9.67
CA LYS A 392 5.63 -19.60 -9.41
C LYS A 392 6.65 -19.25 -10.51
N LYS A 393 7.52 -20.19 -10.89
CA LYS A 393 8.50 -20.03 -11.97
C LYS A 393 7.83 -19.75 -13.32
N GLU A 394 6.80 -20.50 -13.69
CA GLU A 394 6.02 -20.27 -14.93
C GLU A 394 5.42 -18.85 -14.98
N ARG A 395 4.87 -18.37 -13.86
CA ARG A 395 4.32 -17.00 -13.75
C ARG A 395 5.38 -15.93 -13.88
N GLU A 396 6.57 -16.14 -13.33
CA GLU A 396 7.69 -15.20 -13.44
C GLU A 396 8.19 -15.12 -14.88
N MET A 397 8.33 -16.26 -15.57
CA MET A 397 8.67 -16.29 -16.99
C MET A 397 7.63 -15.58 -17.86
N ALA A 398 6.34 -15.84 -17.63
CA ALA A 398 5.26 -15.18 -18.34
C ALA A 398 5.26 -13.65 -18.12
N LYS A 399 5.57 -13.19 -16.90
CA LYS A 399 5.73 -11.75 -16.60
C LYS A 399 6.88 -11.14 -17.36
N LYS A 400 8.05 -11.80 -17.37
CA LYS A 400 9.25 -11.33 -18.08
C LYS A 400 8.97 -11.20 -19.58
N GLN A 401 8.34 -12.21 -20.17
CA GLN A 401 7.97 -12.20 -21.59
C GLN A 401 6.93 -11.11 -21.92
N ALA A 402 5.97 -10.86 -21.02
CA ALA A 402 5.01 -9.77 -21.19
C ALA A 402 5.67 -8.39 -21.13
N GLU A 403 6.66 -8.22 -20.26
CA GLU A 403 7.45 -6.99 -20.14
C GLU A 403 8.31 -6.73 -21.38
N GLU A 404 8.99 -7.77 -21.88
CA GLU A 404 9.77 -7.72 -23.13
C GLU A 404 8.88 -7.36 -24.32
N ASN A 405 7.71 -7.98 -24.45
CA ASN A 405 6.72 -7.66 -25.49
C ASN A 405 6.23 -6.20 -25.39
N ARG A 406 6.05 -5.68 -24.17
CA ARG A 406 5.66 -4.28 -23.95
C ARG A 406 6.76 -3.32 -24.37
N LYS A 407 8.02 -3.64 -24.07
CA LYS A 407 9.19 -2.86 -24.50
C LYS A 407 9.30 -2.84 -26.03
N ARG A 408 9.19 -4.00 -26.68
CA ARG A 408 9.21 -4.13 -28.15
C ARG A 408 8.14 -3.26 -28.82
N ARG A 409 6.89 -3.33 -28.34
CA ARG A 409 5.79 -2.49 -28.85
C ARG A 409 6.02 -0.99 -28.69
N LYS A 410 6.72 -0.57 -27.63
CA LYS A 410 7.05 0.85 -27.40
C LYS A 410 8.11 1.31 -28.40
N GLU A 411 9.14 0.50 -28.63
CA GLU A 411 10.21 0.78 -29.61
C GLU A 411 9.68 0.82 -31.05
N GLU A 412 8.79 -0.09 -31.43
CA GLU A 412 8.12 -0.08 -32.74
C GLU A 412 7.28 1.18 -32.95
N LYS A 413 6.55 1.63 -31.93
CA LYS A 413 5.76 2.87 -31.99
C LYS A 413 6.65 4.10 -32.19
N GLU A 414 7.78 4.18 -31.49
CA GLU A 414 8.74 5.28 -31.65
C GLU A 414 9.39 5.28 -33.04
N LYS A 415 9.81 4.11 -33.54
CA LYS A 415 10.33 3.98 -34.93
C LYS A 415 9.30 4.43 -35.97
N LYS A 416 8.04 4.03 -35.79
CA LYS A 416 6.94 4.43 -36.67
C LYS A 416 6.68 5.94 -36.61
N LYS A 417 6.73 6.54 -35.41
CA LYS A 417 6.59 7.98 -35.20
C LYS A 417 7.69 8.76 -35.94
N LEU A 418 8.94 8.33 -35.81
CA LEU A 418 10.07 8.96 -36.50
C LEU A 418 9.88 8.93 -38.03
N ARG A 419 9.55 7.76 -38.57
CA ARG A 419 9.36 7.57 -40.02
C ARG A 419 8.20 8.42 -40.58
N VAL A 420 7.12 8.58 -39.81
CA VAL A 420 6.01 9.50 -40.17
C VAL A 420 6.51 10.94 -40.27
N LEU A 421 7.30 11.40 -39.30
CA LEU A 421 7.79 12.78 -39.27
C LEU A 421 8.83 13.05 -40.38
N GLU A 422 9.73 12.11 -40.66
CA GLU A 422 10.70 12.20 -41.78
C GLU A 422 10.00 12.31 -43.14
N LEU A 423 8.98 11.50 -43.40
CA LEU A 423 8.23 11.57 -44.66
C LEU A 423 7.40 12.86 -44.75
N LEU A 424 6.89 13.37 -43.61
CA LEU A 424 6.23 14.67 -43.58
C LEU A 424 7.20 15.81 -43.94
N MET A 425 8.46 15.75 -43.46
CA MET A 425 9.51 16.72 -43.81
C MET A 425 9.85 16.72 -45.29
N LYS A 426 9.84 15.55 -45.94
CA LYS A 426 10.03 15.40 -47.39
C LYS A 426 8.84 15.89 -48.21
N GLY A 427 7.79 16.41 -47.57
CA GLY A 427 6.65 17.05 -48.23
C GLY A 427 5.53 16.12 -48.68
N TYR A 428 5.58 14.84 -48.30
CA TYR A 428 4.55 13.85 -48.63
C TYR A 428 3.22 14.16 -47.92
N THR A 429 2.11 13.89 -48.60
CA THR A 429 0.76 13.99 -48.01
C THR A 429 0.52 12.86 -47.01
N GLN A 430 -0.37 13.07 -46.04
CA GLN A 430 -0.68 12.06 -45.02
C GLN A 430 -1.18 10.74 -45.62
N GLN A 431 -1.90 10.79 -46.75
CA GLN A 431 -2.35 9.60 -47.49
C GLN A 431 -1.16 8.84 -48.10
N LYS A 432 -0.19 9.55 -48.69
CA LYS A 432 1.00 8.92 -49.28
C LYS A 432 1.93 8.35 -48.19
N ILE A 433 2.04 9.02 -47.04
CA ILE A 433 2.77 8.52 -45.85
C ILE A 433 2.11 7.24 -45.32
N ALA A 434 0.78 7.23 -45.23
CA ALA A 434 0.00 6.08 -44.80
C ALA A 434 0.27 4.86 -45.71
N GLY A 435 0.29 5.05 -47.02
CA GLY A 435 0.68 4.02 -48.00
C GLY A 435 2.11 3.49 -47.81
N ILE A 436 3.10 4.37 -47.65
CA ILE A 436 4.53 3.99 -47.48
C ILE A 436 4.78 3.24 -46.17
N ILE A 437 4.06 3.59 -45.09
CA ILE A 437 4.25 2.99 -43.76
C ILE A 437 3.36 1.75 -43.56
N GLY A 438 2.41 1.48 -44.47
CA GLY A 438 1.43 0.41 -44.33
C GLY A 438 0.47 0.65 -43.15
N CYS A 439 -0.08 1.85 -43.02
CA CYS A 439 -1.03 2.19 -41.97
C CYS A 439 -2.13 3.13 -42.42
N THR A 440 -3.15 3.34 -41.60
CA THR A 440 -4.27 4.23 -41.96
C THR A 440 -3.87 5.71 -41.88
N GLN A 441 -4.49 6.56 -42.70
CA GLN A 441 -4.29 8.01 -42.63
C GLN A 441 -4.64 8.58 -41.23
N SER A 442 -5.63 8.02 -40.55
CA SER A 442 -5.99 8.39 -39.18
C SER A 442 -4.83 8.16 -38.19
N THR A 443 -4.07 7.07 -38.37
CA THR A 443 -2.89 6.77 -37.56
C THR A 443 -1.80 7.82 -37.78
N VAL A 444 -1.56 8.20 -39.03
CA VAL A 444 -0.60 9.26 -39.40
C VAL A 444 -1.03 10.60 -38.79
N SER A 445 -2.30 10.99 -38.90
CA SER A 445 -2.80 12.24 -38.32
C SER A 445 -2.63 12.28 -36.80
N LYS A 446 -2.91 11.17 -36.12
CA LYS A 446 -2.75 11.06 -34.66
C LYS A 446 -1.29 11.26 -34.23
N VAL A 447 -0.36 10.61 -34.91
CA VAL A 447 1.09 10.78 -34.67
C VAL A 447 1.53 12.22 -34.85
N ILE A 448 1.04 12.90 -35.89
CA ILE A 448 1.35 14.31 -36.17
C ILE A 448 0.80 15.23 -35.06
N LYS A 449 -0.46 15.00 -34.62
CA LYS A 449 -1.08 15.74 -33.51
C LYS A 449 -0.33 15.53 -32.19
N GLU A 450 0.00 14.28 -31.86
CA GLU A 450 0.77 13.92 -30.66
C GLU A 450 2.19 14.49 -30.66
N SER A 451 2.72 14.83 -31.83
CA SER A 451 4.01 15.53 -31.98
C SER A 451 3.89 17.05 -31.82
N GLY A 452 2.68 17.59 -31.59
CA GLY A 452 2.45 19.02 -31.36
C GLY A 452 2.28 19.86 -32.64
N ILE A 453 2.23 19.24 -33.82
CA ILE A 453 2.06 19.93 -35.10
C ILE A 453 0.57 20.23 -35.33
N LYS A 454 0.16 21.50 -35.16
CA LYS A 454 -1.21 21.96 -35.43
C LYS A 454 -1.44 22.11 -36.94
N CYS A 455 -2.37 21.35 -37.51
CA CYS A 455 -2.71 21.34 -38.95
C CYS A 455 -3.33 22.65 -39.50
N LYS A 456 -3.49 23.71 -38.69
CA LYS A 456 -4.14 24.98 -39.08
C LYS A 456 -3.17 26.06 -39.62
N LYS A 457 -1.88 25.76 -39.81
CA LYS A 457 -0.88 26.72 -40.33
C LYS A 457 -0.49 26.35 -41.77
N GLY A 458 -0.17 27.34 -42.61
CA GLY A 458 0.24 27.12 -44.00
C GLY A 458 1.39 26.11 -44.15
N ARG A 459 1.45 25.40 -45.30
CA ARG A 459 2.34 24.25 -45.57
C ARG A 459 3.81 24.48 -45.17
N ARG A 460 4.32 25.70 -45.35
CA ARG A 460 5.69 26.11 -44.97
C ARG A 460 5.94 26.05 -43.46
N LYS A 461 5.00 26.53 -42.63
CA LYS A 461 5.09 26.52 -41.15
C LYS A 461 4.98 25.10 -40.56
N ILE A 462 4.27 24.19 -41.24
CA ILE A 462 4.18 22.78 -40.85
C ILE A 462 5.52 22.07 -41.07
N ILE A 463 6.16 22.30 -42.22
CA ILE A 463 7.47 21.71 -42.55
C ILE A 463 8.55 22.20 -41.56
N GLU A 464 8.54 23.49 -41.21
CA GLU A 464 9.47 24.07 -40.26
C GLU A 464 9.29 23.54 -38.84
N SER A 465 8.04 23.39 -38.39
CA SER A 465 7.74 22.76 -37.10
C SER A 465 8.19 21.28 -37.06
N ALA A 466 8.00 20.55 -38.16
CA ALA A 466 8.46 19.16 -38.27
C ALA A 466 9.99 19.03 -38.24
N LYS A 467 10.72 19.96 -38.87
CA LYS A 467 12.20 20.03 -38.83
C LYS A 467 12.74 20.13 -37.39
N VAL A 468 12.21 21.07 -36.61
CA VAL A 468 12.63 21.29 -35.20
C VAL A 468 12.38 20.05 -34.35
N ILE A 469 11.21 19.40 -34.52
CA ILE A 469 10.86 18.20 -33.78
C ILE A 469 11.76 17.03 -34.17
N CYS A 470 12.02 16.81 -35.47
CA CYS A 470 12.92 15.75 -35.92
C CYS A 470 14.34 15.95 -35.41
N GLN A 471 14.88 17.17 -35.48
CA GLN A 471 16.20 17.49 -34.93
C GLN A 471 16.26 17.17 -33.43
N THR A 472 15.24 17.57 -32.66
CA THR A 472 15.15 17.26 -31.22
C THR A 472 15.08 15.76 -30.93
N ILE A 473 14.41 14.98 -31.79
CA ILE A 473 14.34 13.52 -31.64
C ILE A 473 15.68 12.87 -32.00
N HIS A 474 16.37 13.36 -33.04
CA HIS A 474 17.70 12.88 -33.43
C HIS A 474 18.73 13.15 -32.32
N THR A 475 18.81 14.37 -31.78
CA THR A 475 19.70 14.68 -30.64
C THR A 475 19.39 13.82 -29.43
N LYS A 476 18.12 13.66 -29.04
CA LYS A 476 17.74 12.77 -27.94
C LYS A 476 18.13 11.31 -28.19
N LYS A 477 18.07 10.85 -29.44
CA LYS A 477 18.48 9.49 -29.82
C LYS A 477 20.00 9.34 -29.75
N GLU A 478 20.76 10.34 -30.20
CA GLU A 478 22.22 10.38 -30.09
C GLU A 478 22.68 10.44 -28.64
N GLU A 479 22.08 11.29 -27.80
CA GLU A 479 22.34 11.34 -26.36
C GLU A 479 22.06 10.01 -25.69
N LYS A 480 20.93 9.38 -26.02
CA LYS A 480 20.58 8.06 -25.47
C LYS A 480 21.53 6.96 -25.94
N GLN A 481 22.01 7.02 -27.19
CA GLN A 481 23.01 6.09 -27.71
C GLN A 481 24.36 6.31 -27.01
N LYS A 482 24.80 7.56 -26.85
CA LYS A 482 26.02 7.91 -26.10
C LYS A 482 25.94 7.44 -24.65
N ALA A 483 24.80 7.66 -23.98
CA ALA A 483 24.56 7.18 -22.61
C ALA A 483 24.56 5.64 -22.53
N LYS A 484 24.04 4.94 -23.55
CA LYS A 484 24.09 3.48 -23.60
C LYS A 484 25.53 2.98 -23.75
N VAL A 485 26.30 3.57 -24.66
CA VAL A 485 27.73 3.24 -24.87
C VAL A 485 28.54 3.55 -23.61
N HIS A 486 28.29 4.69 -22.95
CA HIS A 486 28.95 5.02 -21.69
C HIS A 486 28.68 3.98 -20.60
N LYS A 487 27.42 3.54 -20.48
CA LYS A 487 27.02 2.54 -19.50
C LYS A 487 27.58 1.15 -19.81
N GLU A 488 27.68 0.78 -21.08
CA GLU A 488 28.36 -0.44 -21.52
C GLU A 488 29.87 -0.36 -21.25
N MET A 489 30.48 0.81 -21.44
CA MET A 489 31.89 1.06 -21.15
C MET A 489 32.19 1.00 -19.64
N GLU A 490 31.34 1.57 -18.78
CA GLU A 490 31.44 1.43 -17.32
C GLU A 490 31.35 -0.04 -16.89
N HIS A 491 30.38 -0.78 -17.43
CA HIS A 491 30.25 -2.20 -17.12
C HIS A 491 31.50 -3.00 -17.57
N LEU A 492 32.07 -2.69 -18.74
CA LEU A 492 33.30 -3.35 -19.21
C LEU A 492 34.51 -3.00 -18.34
N LEU A 493 34.60 -1.78 -17.82
CA LEU A 493 35.63 -1.39 -16.86
C LEU A 493 35.50 -2.15 -15.53
N GLU A 494 34.27 -2.44 -15.09
CA GLU A 494 34.01 -3.20 -13.85
C GLU A 494 34.20 -4.71 -14.00
N THR A 495 33.92 -5.26 -15.18
CA THR A 495 33.84 -6.72 -15.38
C THR A 495 34.97 -7.33 -16.20
N ASN A 496 35.75 -6.54 -16.93
CA ASN A 496 36.85 -7.02 -17.78
C ASN A 496 38.20 -6.35 -17.41
N PRO A 497 39.07 -7.06 -16.67
CA PRO A 497 40.38 -6.54 -16.24
C PRO A 497 41.34 -6.18 -17.39
N GLU A 498 41.30 -6.92 -18.50
CA GLU A 498 42.14 -6.64 -19.68
C GLU A 498 41.72 -5.34 -20.38
N PHE A 499 40.41 -5.08 -20.44
CA PHE A 499 39.86 -3.84 -20.98
C PHE A 499 40.27 -2.63 -20.13
N CYS A 500 40.19 -2.76 -18.80
CA CYS A 500 40.65 -1.73 -17.86
C CYS A 500 42.14 -1.39 -18.06
N THR A 501 43.00 -2.41 -18.11
CA THR A 501 44.44 -2.26 -18.33
C THR A 501 44.75 -1.58 -19.68
N THR A 502 44.00 -1.91 -20.72
CA THR A 502 44.12 -1.30 -22.05
C THR A 502 43.75 0.19 -22.01
N MET A 503 42.71 0.54 -21.24
CA MET A 503 42.25 1.92 -21.12
C MET A 503 43.23 2.79 -20.31
N ASP A 504 43.90 2.21 -19.31
CA ASP A 504 44.96 2.88 -18.56
C ASP A 504 46.19 3.16 -19.43
N LYS A 505 46.63 2.18 -20.22
CA LYS A 505 47.72 2.38 -21.21
C LYS A 505 47.38 3.48 -22.21
N LEU A 506 46.13 3.54 -22.66
CA LEU A 506 45.66 4.60 -23.57
C LEU A 506 45.70 5.99 -22.90
N ASN A 507 45.31 6.07 -21.62
CA ASN A 507 45.36 7.32 -20.85
C ASN A 507 46.81 7.79 -20.60
N GLU A 508 47.73 6.87 -20.31
CA GLU A 508 49.16 7.18 -20.24
C GLU A 508 49.71 7.73 -21.55
N LEU A 509 49.36 7.10 -22.68
CA LEU A 509 49.77 7.56 -24.01
C LEU A 509 49.24 8.96 -24.31
N LYS A 510 48.00 9.27 -23.95
CA LYS A 510 47.44 10.62 -24.08
C LYS A 510 48.23 11.65 -23.26
N LYS A 511 48.55 11.34 -22.00
CA LYS A 511 49.38 12.21 -21.15
C LYS A 511 50.80 12.39 -21.70
N LYS A 512 51.40 11.34 -22.28
CA LYS A 512 52.71 11.43 -22.95
C LYS A 512 52.65 12.33 -24.19
N ARG A 513 51.62 12.19 -25.03
CA ARG A 513 51.41 13.05 -26.21
C ARG A 513 51.22 14.52 -25.83
N GLU A 514 50.50 14.78 -24.75
CA GLU A 514 50.26 16.14 -24.27
C GLU A 514 51.55 16.78 -23.72
N ARG A 515 52.38 16.02 -22.98
CA ARG A 515 53.72 16.46 -22.56
C ARG A 515 54.62 16.77 -23.75
N TYR A 516 54.71 15.84 -24.71
CA TYR A 516 55.49 16.05 -25.92
C TYR A 516 55.05 17.31 -26.69
N ARG A 517 53.74 17.58 -26.79
CA ARG A 517 53.24 18.79 -27.43
C ARG A 517 53.71 20.05 -26.71
N LYS A 518 53.65 20.08 -25.37
CA LYS A 518 54.15 21.20 -24.56
C LYS A 518 55.66 21.38 -24.69
N GLU A 519 56.43 20.29 -24.59
CA GLU A 519 57.89 20.31 -24.73
C GLU A 519 58.31 20.78 -26.13
N LYS A 520 57.57 20.38 -27.18
CA LYS A 520 57.79 20.84 -28.56
C LYS A 520 57.47 22.32 -28.74
N GLU A 521 56.40 22.82 -28.12
CA GLU A 521 56.07 24.24 -28.10
C GLU A 521 57.16 25.05 -27.38
N GLU A 522 57.62 24.59 -26.22
CA GLU A 522 58.73 25.22 -25.47
C GLU A 522 60.06 25.20 -26.24
N LEU A 523 60.38 24.10 -26.92
CA LEU A 523 61.58 24.01 -27.75
C LEU A 523 61.53 24.97 -28.94
N ASN A 524 60.36 25.09 -29.60
CA ASN A 524 60.16 26.03 -30.69
C ASN A 524 60.30 27.48 -30.23
N GLU A 525 59.75 27.83 -29.06
CA GLU A 525 59.95 29.15 -28.42
C GLU A 525 61.43 29.42 -28.12
N ARG A 526 62.16 28.45 -27.56
CA ARG A 526 63.61 28.60 -27.29
C ARG A 526 64.45 28.77 -28.55
N ARG A 527 64.16 28.02 -29.63
CA ARG A 527 64.83 28.17 -30.93
C ARG A 527 64.60 29.54 -31.54
N LYS A 528 63.38 30.06 -31.43
CA LYS A 528 63.00 31.41 -31.87
C LYS A 528 63.75 32.50 -31.10
N ASN A 529 63.97 32.29 -29.79
CA ASN A 529 64.70 33.25 -28.93
C ASN A 529 66.23 33.17 -29.05
N ALA A 530 66.78 32.03 -29.50
CA ALA A 530 68.23 31.83 -29.65
C ALA A 530 68.78 32.28 -31.02
N GLY A 531 67.97 32.86 -31.90
CA GLY A 531 68.40 33.34 -33.22
C GLY A 531 68.81 32.24 -34.21
N MET A 532 68.54 30.97 -33.90
CA MET A 532 68.71 29.87 -34.86
C MET A 532 67.43 29.75 -35.68
N GLU A 533 67.46 30.21 -36.93
CA GLU A 533 66.46 29.82 -37.91
C GLU A 533 66.43 28.29 -38.03
N PRO A 534 65.24 27.66 -38.08
CA PRO A 534 65.17 26.27 -38.48
C PRO A 534 65.64 26.15 -39.93
N ASP A 535 66.76 25.44 -40.11
CA ASP A 535 67.28 25.05 -41.40
C ASP A 535 66.17 24.43 -42.25
N PHE A 536 65.94 25.04 -43.41
CA PHE A 536 64.92 24.65 -44.36
C PHE A 536 65.49 23.52 -45.23
N CYS A 537 65.33 22.26 -44.82
CA CYS A 537 65.52 21.07 -45.66
C CYS A 537 64.89 19.86 -44.96
N SER A 538 64.01 19.02 -45.51
CA SER A 538 63.36 18.91 -46.82
C SER A 538 62.13 18.00 -46.65
N THR A 539 61.15 18.19 -47.53
CA THR A 539 60.19 17.19 -48.04
C THR A 539 60.64 15.72 -47.91
N VAL A 540 59.87 14.90 -47.19
CA VAL A 540 59.05 13.76 -47.69
C VAL A 540 57.86 13.55 -46.75
#